data_AF-A0A6B2VJ40-F1
#
_entry.id   AF-A0A6B2VJ40-F1
#
_cell.length_a   1.000
_cell.length_b   1.000
_cell.length_c   1.000
_cell.angle_alpha   90.00
_cell.angle_beta   90.00
_cell.angle_gamma   90.00
#
_symmetry.space_group_name_H-M   'P 1'
#
loop_
_entity.id
_entity.type
_entity.pdbx_description
1 polymer ?
#
loop_
_entity_poly.entity_id
_entity_poly.type
_entity_poly.pdbx_seq_one_letter_code
_entity_poly.pdbx_strand_id
1 'polypeptide(L)'
;LRALPGAAPVALFCHSYGSVVCGLAARALPGRVADIAVAASPGMHAQTAARLGTSARVWAMRNATDWIRDVPYMELGGFGHGADPVSRAFGARVLSAHGAKGHAGYFDPGTDSLTNFAEIGVGAYGSVRCARDDDACRAGLPGGTTAGRA
;
A
#
# COMPACT_ATOMS: atom_id res chain seq x y z
N LEU A 1 -13.92 -24.44 -1.37
CA LEU A 1 -13.63 -23.04 -0.98
C LEU A 1 -14.78 -22.16 -1.48
N ARG A 2 -15.65 -21.67 -0.59
CA ARG A 2 -16.61 -20.63 -0.96
C ARG A 2 -15.77 -19.38 -1.22
N ALA A 3 -15.81 -18.86 -2.45
CA ALA A 3 -15.18 -17.59 -2.77
C ALA A 3 -15.68 -16.50 -1.79
N LEU A 4 -14.87 -15.47 -1.56
CA LEU A 4 -15.28 -14.31 -0.77
C LEU A 4 -16.70 -13.87 -1.20
N PRO A 5 -17.61 -13.52 -0.26
CA PRO A 5 -18.93 -13.01 -0.62
C PRO A 5 -18.78 -11.95 -1.69
N GLY A 6 -19.57 -12.01 -2.76
CA GLY A 6 -19.32 -11.21 -3.97
C GLY A 6 -19.22 -9.69 -3.76
N ALA A 7 -19.81 -9.20 -2.66
CA ALA A 7 -19.83 -7.80 -2.23
C ALA A 7 -18.80 -7.44 -1.14
N ALA A 8 -18.03 -8.40 -0.62
CA ALA A 8 -17.02 -8.11 0.40
C ALA A 8 -15.94 -7.17 -0.18
N PRO A 9 -15.50 -6.14 0.58
CA PRO A 9 -14.35 -5.35 0.20
C PRO A 9 -13.11 -6.23 -0.02
N VAL A 10 -12.30 -5.86 -1.01
CA VAL A 10 -11.05 -6.54 -1.35
C VAL A 10 -9.89 -5.57 -1.12
N ALA A 11 -8.85 -6.05 -0.44
CA ALA A 11 -7.56 -5.39 -0.36
C ALA A 11 -6.56 -6.11 -1.28
N LEU A 12 -5.82 -5.36 -2.09
CA LEU A 12 -4.71 -5.87 -2.90
C LEU A 12 -3.39 -5.57 -2.20
N PHE A 13 -2.56 -6.60 -2.04
CA PHE A 13 -1.21 -6.47 -1.50
C PHE A 13 -0.21 -6.74 -2.62
N CYS A 14 0.61 -5.74 -2.94
CA CYS A 14 1.47 -5.77 -4.12
C CYS A 14 2.91 -5.45 -3.74
N HIS A 15 3.80 -6.40 -3.95
CA HIS A 15 5.20 -6.30 -3.54
C HIS A 15 6.12 -6.13 -4.75
N SER A 16 7.17 -5.33 -4.60
CA SER A 16 8.19 -5.13 -5.64
C SER A 16 7.55 -4.73 -6.98
N TYR A 17 7.94 -5.35 -8.09
CA TYR A 17 7.33 -5.14 -9.40
C TYR A 17 5.81 -5.37 -9.42
N GLY A 18 5.27 -6.18 -8.51
CA GLY A 18 3.82 -6.34 -8.35
C GLY A 18 3.10 -5.02 -8.07
N SER A 19 3.77 -4.04 -7.44
CA SER A 19 3.21 -2.69 -7.25
C SER A 19 2.99 -1.93 -8.58
N VAL A 20 3.86 -2.14 -9.57
CA VAL A 20 3.70 -1.62 -10.93
C VAL A 20 2.48 -2.26 -11.60
N VAL A 21 2.34 -3.59 -11.47
CA VAL A 21 1.20 -4.33 -12.01
C VAL A 21 -0.12 -3.85 -11.40
N CYS A 22 -0.15 -3.66 -10.07
CA CYS A 22 -1.33 -3.11 -9.39
C CYS A 22 -1.63 -1.67 -9.82
N GLY A 23 -0.59 -0.85 -10.05
CA GLY A 23 -0.76 0.50 -10.57
C GLY A 23 -1.35 0.54 -11.98
N LEU A 24 -0.84 -0.28 -12.89
CA LEU A 24 -1.36 -0.44 -14.26
C LEU A 24 -2.82 -0.94 -14.27
N ALA A 25 -3.15 -1.86 -13.37
CA ALA A 25 -4.50 -2.42 -13.26
C ALA A 25 -5.50 -1.48 -12.57
N ALA A 26 -5.03 -0.49 -11.79
CA ALA A 26 -5.83 0.25 -10.82
C ALA A 26 -7.15 0.83 -11.40
N ARG A 27 -7.09 1.41 -12.60
CA ARG A 27 -8.26 2.02 -13.27
C ARG A 27 -9.34 1.02 -13.71
N ALA A 28 -8.98 -0.25 -13.86
CA ALA A 28 -9.84 -1.32 -14.34
C ALA A 28 -10.30 -2.26 -13.21
N LEU A 29 -9.83 -2.02 -11.98
CA LEU A 29 -10.24 -2.82 -10.82
C LEU A 29 -11.73 -2.60 -10.53
N PRO A 30 -12.45 -3.65 -10.10
CA PRO A 30 -13.85 -3.51 -9.73
C PRO A 30 -13.99 -2.65 -8.47
N GLY A 31 -15.10 -1.93 -8.34
CA GLY A 31 -15.34 -0.99 -7.23
C GLY A 31 -15.34 -1.61 -5.82
N ARG A 32 -15.35 -2.95 -5.70
CA ARG A 32 -15.16 -3.65 -4.43
C ARG A 32 -13.70 -3.66 -3.95
N VAL A 33 -12.73 -3.34 -4.80
CA VAL A 33 -11.34 -3.14 -4.35
C VAL A 33 -11.29 -1.81 -3.63
N ALA A 34 -11.20 -1.89 -2.30
CA ALA A 34 -11.25 -0.71 -1.44
C ALA A 34 -9.85 -0.23 -1.06
N ASP A 35 -8.84 -1.10 -1.16
CA ASP A 35 -7.47 -0.83 -0.72
C ASP A 35 -6.46 -1.44 -1.69
N ILE A 36 -5.42 -0.68 -2.03
CA ILE A 36 -4.22 -1.13 -2.73
C ILE A 36 -3.03 -0.77 -1.85
N ALA A 37 -2.39 -1.78 -1.29
CA ALA A 37 -1.23 -1.60 -0.42
C ALA A 37 0.02 -2.12 -1.11
N VAL A 38 0.98 -1.22 -1.34
CA VAL A 38 2.25 -1.52 -1.99
C VAL A 38 3.40 -1.53 -0.99
N ALA A 39 4.31 -2.49 -1.15
CA ALA A 39 5.54 -2.57 -0.39
C ALA A 39 6.73 -2.83 -1.31
N ALA A 40 7.91 -2.38 -0.92
CA ALA A 40 9.13 -2.55 -1.71
C ALA A 40 9.01 -1.99 -3.14
N SER A 41 8.17 -0.96 -3.32
CA SER A 41 7.73 -0.55 -4.66
C SER A 41 8.81 0.27 -5.37
N PRO A 42 9.19 -0.08 -6.62
CA PRO A 42 9.97 0.82 -7.47
C PRO A 42 9.09 1.90 -8.13
N GLY A 43 7.77 1.89 -7.90
CA GLY A 43 6.79 2.79 -8.50
C GLY A 43 5.48 2.09 -8.87
N MET A 44 4.47 2.84 -9.29
CA MET A 44 3.13 2.35 -9.67
C MET A 44 2.72 2.74 -11.11
N HIS A 45 3.68 3.10 -11.96
CA HIS A 45 3.48 3.65 -13.30
C HIS A 45 2.51 4.85 -13.32
N ALA A 46 2.62 5.70 -12.29
CA ALA A 46 1.86 6.93 -12.14
C ALA A 46 2.70 7.98 -11.42
N GLN A 47 2.44 9.24 -11.73
CA GLN A 47 3.12 10.38 -11.09
C GLN A 47 2.51 10.74 -9.73
N THR A 48 1.22 10.44 -9.52
CA THR A 48 0.52 10.62 -8.25
C THR A 48 -0.53 9.53 -8.07
N ALA A 49 -0.95 9.27 -6.83
CA ALA A 49 -2.01 8.34 -6.51
C ALA A 49 -3.34 8.69 -7.20
N ALA A 50 -3.64 9.99 -7.35
CA ALA A 50 -4.84 10.46 -8.07
C ALA A 50 -4.82 10.06 -9.57
N ARG A 51 -3.64 9.90 -10.17
CA ARG A 51 -3.49 9.48 -11.58
C ARG A 51 -3.69 7.98 -11.80
N LEU A 52 -3.79 7.18 -10.74
CA LEU A 52 -4.12 5.75 -10.84
C LEU A 52 -5.56 5.51 -11.30
N GLY A 53 -6.44 6.52 -11.19
CA GLY A 53 -7.82 6.44 -11.69
C GLY A 53 -8.67 5.43 -10.92
N THR A 54 -8.40 5.22 -9.64
CA THR A 54 -9.12 4.30 -8.75
C THR A 54 -9.73 5.05 -7.57
N SER A 55 -10.83 4.53 -7.03
CA SER A 55 -11.40 4.97 -5.75
C SER A 55 -10.77 4.26 -4.54
N ALA A 56 -9.94 3.25 -4.77
CA ALA A 56 -9.26 2.53 -3.70
C ALA A 56 -8.30 3.45 -2.93
N ARG A 57 -8.21 3.23 -1.62
CA ARG A 57 -7.16 3.86 -0.79
C ARG A 57 -5.82 3.28 -1.19
N VAL A 58 -4.84 4.14 -1.41
CA VAL A 58 -3.48 3.73 -1.76
C VAL A 58 -2.58 3.86 -0.54
N TRP A 59 -1.99 2.74 -0.15
CA TRP A 59 -1.07 2.61 0.98
C TRP A 59 0.31 2.24 0.46
N ALA A 60 1.36 2.80 1.07
CA ALA A 60 2.74 2.54 0.65
C ALA A 60 3.65 2.31 1.86
N MET A 61 4.58 1.37 1.71
CA MET A 61 5.57 1.02 2.73
C MET A 61 6.95 0.82 2.08
N ARG A 62 7.98 1.33 2.74
CA ARG A 62 9.38 1.02 2.44
C ARG A 62 10.14 0.82 3.74
N ASN A 63 10.78 -0.34 3.93
CA ASN A 63 11.66 -0.56 5.08
C ASN A 63 13.03 0.09 4.83
N ALA A 64 13.72 0.44 5.91
CA ALA A 64 14.94 1.25 5.85
C ALA A 64 16.12 0.55 5.14
N THR A 65 16.10 -0.79 5.07
CA THR A 65 17.18 -1.62 4.52
C THR A 65 16.89 -2.14 3.12
N ASP A 66 15.77 -1.74 2.52
CA ASP A 66 15.40 -2.14 1.17
C ASP A 66 16.19 -1.33 0.13
N TRP A 67 16.95 -2.02 -0.73
CA TRP A 67 17.77 -1.43 -1.80
C TRP A 67 16.93 -0.66 -2.82
N ILE A 68 15.62 -0.92 -2.90
CA ILE A 68 14.72 -0.18 -3.79
C ILE A 68 14.75 1.33 -3.53
N ARG A 69 15.09 1.76 -2.31
CA ARG A 69 15.31 3.18 -1.96
C ARG A 69 16.31 3.90 -2.89
N ASP A 70 17.22 3.14 -3.52
CA ASP A 70 18.30 3.65 -4.36
C ASP A 70 17.96 3.56 -5.86
N VAL A 71 16.77 3.05 -6.22
CA VAL A 71 16.29 3.06 -7.60
C VAL A 71 15.87 4.47 -8.01
N PRO A 72 16.28 4.96 -9.19
CA PRO A 72 15.84 6.26 -9.69
C PRO A 72 14.33 6.22 -10.03
N TYR A 73 13.51 6.74 -9.12
CA TYR A 73 12.05 6.85 -9.22
C TYR A 73 11.59 7.90 -10.24
N MET A 74 11.88 7.66 -11.52
CA MET A 74 11.54 8.58 -12.60
C MET A 74 10.90 7.82 -13.76
N GLU A 75 10.17 8.58 -14.58
CA GLU A 75 9.69 8.12 -15.88
C GLU A 75 10.22 9.09 -16.94
N LEU A 76 11.01 8.60 -17.89
CA LEU A 76 11.56 9.39 -19.00
C LEU A 76 11.19 8.72 -20.33
N GLY A 77 10.40 9.39 -21.16
CA GLY A 77 9.98 8.85 -22.46
C GLY A 77 9.21 7.52 -22.38
N GLY A 78 8.45 7.28 -21.30
CA GLY A 78 7.72 6.03 -21.06
C GLY A 78 8.54 4.92 -20.40
N PHE A 79 9.83 5.15 -20.12
CA PHE A 79 10.68 4.22 -19.39
C PHE A 79 10.75 4.58 -17.91
N GLY A 80 10.42 3.62 -17.05
CA GLY A 80 10.44 3.77 -15.60
C GLY A 80 9.10 3.41 -14.95
N HIS A 81 9.08 3.42 -13.62
CA HIS A 81 7.92 2.98 -12.84
C HIS A 81 7.15 4.14 -12.19
N GLY A 82 7.42 5.38 -12.61
CA GLY A 82 6.77 6.58 -12.08
C GLY A 82 7.39 7.05 -10.77
N ALA A 83 6.65 7.87 -10.02
CA ALA A 83 7.13 8.47 -8.79
C ALA A 83 7.17 7.47 -7.62
N ASP A 84 8.03 7.76 -6.64
CA ASP A 84 8.18 6.98 -5.40
C ASP A 84 6.86 6.98 -4.59
N PRO A 85 6.21 5.82 -4.37
CA PRO A 85 4.94 5.78 -3.65
C PRO A 85 5.00 6.20 -2.19
N VAL A 86 6.18 6.18 -1.54
CA VAL A 86 6.32 6.71 -0.17
C VAL A 86 6.69 8.19 -0.12
N SER A 87 6.88 8.84 -1.27
CA SER A 87 7.09 10.28 -1.33
C SER A 87 5.81 11.04 -1.00
N ARG A 88 5.94 12.22 -0.36
CA ARG A 88 4.77 13.07 -0.07
C ARG A 88 4.06 13.51 -1.35
N ALA A 89 4.81 13.76 -2.42
CA ALA A 89 4.28 14.24 -3.70
C ALA A 89 3.41 13.19 -4.42
N PHE A 90 3.68 11.90 -4.21
CA PHE A 90 2.84 10.84 -4.77
C PHE A 90 1.43 10.82 -4.15
N GLY A 91 1.31 11.08 -2.85
CA GLY A 91 0.02 11.21 -2.17
C GLY A 91 -0.60 9.89 -1.69
N ALA A 92 0.19 8.83 -1.53
CA ALA A 92 -0.26 7.62 -0.82
C ALA A 92 -0.23 7.81 0.71
N ARG A 93 -0.95 6.95 1.42
CA ARG A 93 -0.91 6.83 2.89
C ARG A 93 0.31 6.00 3.27
N VAL A 94 1.30 6.60 3.91
CA VAL A 94 2.59 5.94 4.17
C VAL A 94 2.57 5.25 5.53
N LEU A 95 2.79 3.94 5.53
CA LEU A 95 2.74 3.06 6.70
C LEU A 95 4.14 2.62 7.15
N SER A 96 4.26 2.30 8.44
CA SER A 96 5.48 1.73 8.99
C SER A 96 5.75 0.34 8.42
N ALA A 97 7.02 0.07 8.14
CA ALA A 97 7.56 -1.27 7.87
C ALA A 97 8.68 -1.60 8.88
N HIS A 98 8.60 -1.07 10.09
CA HIS A 98 9.54 -1.37 11.16
C HIS A 98 9.67 -2.89 11.38
N GLY A 99 10.88 -3.35 11.67
CA GLY A 99 11.20 -4.76 11.83
C GLY A 99 11.42 -5.52 10.52
N ALA A 100 10.87 -5.06 9.38
CA ALA A 100 11.12 -5.69 8.08
C ALA A 100 12.56 -5.43 7.62
N LYS A 101 13.19 -6.46 7.03
CA LYS A 101 14.58 -6.41 6.58
C LYS A 101 14.73 -6.82 5.13
N GLY A 102 15.60 -6.11 4.42
CA GLY A 102 15.88 -6.32 3.01
C GLY A 102 14.62 -6.20 2.13
N HIS A 103 14.74 -6.64 0.88
CA HIS A 103 13.65 -6.49 -0.08
C HIS A 103 12.47 -7.42 0.19
N ALA A 104 12.70 -8.61 0.78
CA ALA A 104 11.68 -9.65 0.93
C ALA A 104 10.93 -9.62 2.28
N GLY A 105 11.48 -8.96 3.32
CA GLY A 105 11.02 -9.16 4.71
C GLY A 105 9.70 -8.47 5.10
N TYR A 106 8.93 -7.92 4.17
CA TYR A 106 7.69 -7.18 4.51
C TYR A 106 6.56 -8.07 5.03
N PHE A 107 6.63 -9.38 4.76
CA PHE A 107 5.65 -10.37 5.22
C PHE A 107 6.16 -11.20 6.38
N ASP A 108 7.34 -10.87 6.94
CA ASP A 108 7.90 -11.63 8.05
C ASP A 108 7.07 -11.39 9.32
N PRO A 109 6.90 -12.43 10.17
CA PRO A 109 6.25 -12.29 11.47
C PRO A 109 6.89 -11.22 12.35
N GLY A 110 6.07 -10.47 13.08
CA GLY A 110 6.53 -9.43 14.01
C GLY A 110 6.91 -8.09 13.37
N THR A 111 6.77 -7.96 12.06
CA THR A 111 6.99 -6.69 11.35
C THR A 111 5.75 -5.80 11.39
N ASP A 112 5.95 -4.49 11.45
CA ASP A 112 4.87 -3.51 11.32
C ASP A 112 4.17 -3.64 9.97
N SER A 113 4.91 -3.99 8.90
CA SER A 113 4.32 -4.18 7.57
C SER A 113 3.32 -5.31 7.53
N LEU A 114 3.63 -6.47 8.14
CA LEU A 114 2.68 -7.58 8.20
C LEU A 114 1.47 -7.23 9.08
N THR A 115 1.67 -6.57 10.23
CA THR A 115 0.57 -6.06 11.05
C THR A 115 -0.32 -5.11 10.26
N ASN A 116 0.27 -4.15 9.56
CA ASN A 116 -0.45 -3.18 8.74
C ASN A 116 -1.25 -3.83 7.61
N PHE A 117 -0.68 -4.83 6.91
CA PHE A 117 -1.42 -5.60 5.91
C PHE A 117 -2.63 -6.31 6.52
N ALA A 118 -2.48 -6.91 7.70
CA ALA A 118 -3.59 -7.57 8.38
C ALA A 118 -4.69 -6.57 8.78
N GLU A 119 -4.33 -5.43 9.39
CA GLU A 119 -5.28 -4.40 9.80
C GLU A 119 -6.02 -3.78 8.60
N ILE A 120 -5.33 -3.57 7.46
CA ILE A 120 -5.97 -3.17 6.18
C ILE A 120 -6.95 -4.26 5.71
N GLY A 121 -6.51 -5.52 5.70
CA GLY A 121 -7.30 -6.66 5.20
C GLY A 121 -8.62 -6.86 5.95
N VAL A 122 -8.66 -6.50 7.24
CA VAL A 122 -9.87 -6.56 8.08
C VAL A 122 -10.59 -5.21 8.21
N GLY A 123 -10.10 -4.15 7.55
CA GLY A 123 -10.72 -2.81 7.59
C GLY A 123 -10.51 -2.05 8.90
N ALA A 124 -9.58 -2.47 9.75
CA ALA A 124 -9.27 -1.86 11.04
C ALA A 124 -8.27 -0.69 10.88
N TYR A 125 -8.64 0.31 10.07
CA TYR A 125 -7.74 1.41 9.70
C TYR A 125 -7.26 2.25 10.88
N GLY A 126 -7.98 2.27 12.01
CA GLY A 126 -7.54 2.95 13.24
C GLY A 126 -6.32 2.30 13.89
N SER A 127 -6.05 1.03 13.59
CA SER A 127 -4.95 0.26 14.18
C SER A 127 -3.65 0.30 13.36
N VAL A 128 -3.67 0.78 12.12
CA VAL A 128 -2.49 0.77 11.23
C VAL A 128 -1.40 1.70 11.75
N ARG A 129 -0.14 1.31 11.77
CA ARG A 129 0.99 2.14 12.23
C ARG A 129 1.49 3.02 11.09
N CYS A 130 1.43 4.33 11.25
CA CYS A 130 1.96 5.27 10.27
C CYS A 130 3.50 5.24 10.24
N ALA A 131 4.09 5.58 9.09
CA ALA A 131 5.56 5.59 8.93
C ALA A 131 6.25 6.71 9.72
N ARG A 132 5.49 7.75 10.05
CA ARG A 132 5.93 8.85 10.89
C ARG A 132 5.11 8.82 12.17
N ASP A 133 5.63 9.44 13.21
CA ASP A 133 4.90 9.70 14.46
C ASP A 133 3.84 10.82 14.27
N ASP A 134 3.14 10.78 13.14
CA ASP A 134 1.97 11.57 12.82
C ASP A 134 0.84 10.62 12.36
N ASP A 135 -0.39 10.87 12.79
CA ASP A 135 -1.56 10.07 12.35
C ASP A 135 -1.97 10.39 10.89
N ALA A 136 -1.07 10.98 10.08
CA ALA A 136 -1.39 11.46 8.75
C ALA A 136 -1.83 10.33 7.81
N CYS A 137 -1.28 9.12 7.97
CA CYS A 137 -1.69 7.96 7.18
C CYS A 137 -3.15 7.54 7.43
N ARG A 138 -3.74 7.93 8.58
CA ARG A 138 -5.12 7.64 8.97
C ARG A 138 -6.09 8.80 8.71
N ALA A 139 -5.59 9.97 8.31
CA ALA A 139 -6.39 11.18 8.15
C ALA A 139 -7.61 10.95 7.22
N GLY A 140 -8.79 11.38 7.67
CA GLY A 140 -10.04 11.27 6.93
C GLY A 140 -10.60 9.85 6.78
N LEU A 141 -10.04 8.85 7.49
CA LEU A 141 -10.64 7.52 7.55
C LEU A 141 -11.69 7.46 8.66
N PRO A 142 -12.78 6.70 8.46
CA PRO A 142 -13.69 6.41 9.56
C PRO A 142 -12.88 5.73 10.67
N GLY A 143 -13.04 6.19 11.91
CA GLY A 143 -12.57 5.45 13.07
C GLY A 143 -13.25 4.09 13.05
N GLY A 144 -12.50 3.04 12.74
CA GLY A 144 -13.06 1.70 12.71
C GLY A 144 -13.59 1.36 14.11
N THR A 145 -14.89 1.13 14.24
CA THR A 145 -15.39 0.31 15.33
C THR A 145 -14.64 -1.01 15.23
N THR A 146 -13.95 -1.41 16.30
CA THR A 146 -13.40 -2.75 16.45
C THR A 146 -14.55 -3.74 16.31
N ALA A 147 -14.87 -4.16 15.09
CA ALA A 147 -15.66 -5.35 14.87
C ALA A 147 -14.87 -6.45 15.59
N GLY A 148 -15.48 -7.00 16.65
CA GLY A 148 -14.81 -7.79 17.66
C GLY A 148 -13.86 -8.79 17.02
N ARG A 149 -12.60 -8.77 17.44
CA ARG A 149 -11.66 -9.86 17.18
C ARG A 149 -12.34 -11.12 17.68
N ALA A 150 -12.73 -12.00 16.76
CA ALA A 150 -13.23 -13.33 17.07
C ALA A 150 -12.10 -14.19 17.66
#